data_AF-A0A444JYH3-F1
#
_entry.id   AF-A0A444JYH3-F1
#
_cell.length_a   1.000
_cell.length_b   1.000
_cell.length_c   1.000
_cell.angle_alpha   90.00
_cell.angle_beta   90.00
_cell.angle_gamma   90.00
#
_symmetry.space_group_name_H-M   'P 1'
#
loop_
_entity.id
_entity.type
_entity.pdbx_description
1 polymer ?
#
loop_
_entity_poly.entity_id
_entity_poly.type
_entity_poly.pdbx_seq_one_letter_code
_entity_poly.pdbx_strand_id
1 'polypeptide(L)'
;MSQAPARRNPNDQPVLLDTELEHLPAERWREWMGRVEAVIFSANEPVTRSVLARVVGKSCNLELIIDDIRAELAGRPYELVAVAGGFQHRTRKAFGDVIHAAFGTAPAQGAKELSQSEALVLMCIAYFQPITRGELSSFFGKEVSRDLIGVLRGQDLIASG
;
A
#
# COMPACT_ATOMS: atom_id res chain seq x y z
N MET A 1 12.12 34.50 5.33
CA MET A 1 11.53 33.56 4.35
C MET A 1 10.09 33.33 4.77
N SER A 2 9.16 34.03 4.13
CA SER A 2 7.73 34.05 4.46
C SER A 2 7.04 32.87 3.77
N GLN A 3 6.49 31.90 4.52
CA GLN A 3 5.66 30.85 3.93
C GLN A 3 4.26 31.42 3.69
N ALA A 4 3.85 31.45 2.43
CA ALA A 4 2.48 31.76 2.05
C ALA A 4 1.58 30.56 2.38
N PRO A 5 0.42 30.75 3.05
CA PRO A 5 -0.51 29.67 3.27
C PRO A 5 -1.18 29.26 1.96
N ALA A 6 -1.21 27.96 1.69
CA ALA A 6 -1.88 27.38 0.54
C ALA A 6 -3.37 27.80 0.51
N ARG A 7 -3.83 28.28 -0.65
CA ARG A 7 -5.22 28.68 -0.88
C ARG A 7 -6.14 27.49 -0.69
N ARG A 8 -6.92 27.49 0.39
CA ARG A 8 -7.98 26.51 0.64
C ARG A 8 -9.13 26.79 -0.35
N ASN A 9 -9.54 25.76 -1.09
CA ASN A 9 -10.57 25.88 -2.11
C ASN A 9 -11.93 26.18 -1.42
N PRO A 10 -12.72 27.18 -1.87
CA PRO A 10 -13.98 27.57 -1.21
C PRO A 10 -15.09 26.51 -1.25
N ASN A 11 -14.93 25.47 -2.08
CA ASN A 11 -15.89 24.37 -2.25
C ASN A 11 -15.64 23.18 -1.31
N ASP A 12 -14.74 23.33 -0.33
CA ASP A 12 -14.43 22.34 0.70
C ASP A 12 -15.50 22.37 1.81
N GLN A 13 -16.79 22.44 1.44
CA GLN A 13 -17.86 22.15 2.38
C GLN A 13 -17.74 20.66 2.71
N PRO A 14 -17.45 20.28 3.96
CA PRO A 14 -17.57 18.88 4.32
C PRO A 14 -19.01 18.49 4.03
N VAL A 15 -19.21 17.58 3.08
CA VAL A 15 -20.47 16.85 2.95
C VAL A 15 -20.80 16.41 4.37
N LEU A 16 -21.89 16.92 4.94
CA LEU A 16 -22.34 16.56 6.27
C LEU A 16 -22.83 15.12 6.20
N LEU A 17 -21.89 14.19 6.30
CA LEU A 17 -22.18 12.78 6.41
C LEU A 17 -22.77 12.55 7.81
N ASP A 18 -24.03 12.11 7.87
CA ASP A 18 -24.60 11.61 9.12
C ASP A 18 -23.89 10.29 9.47
N THR A 19 -22.94 10.37 10.39
CA THR A 19 -22.19 9.22 10.89
C THR A 19 -22.95 8.46 11.96
N GLU A 20 -23.86 9.10 12.69
CA GLU A 20 -24.55 8.50 13.83
C GLU A 20 -25.73 7.62 13.39
N LEU A 21 -26.38 7.96 12.28
CA LEU A 21 -27.49 7.18 11.70
C LEU A 21 -28.58 6.91 12.73
N GLU A 22 -28.94 7.97 13.48
CA GLU A 22 -29.97 7.90 14.51
C GLU A 22 -31.32 7.47 13.93
N HIS A 23 -31.56 7.81 12.67
CA HIS A 23 -32.76 7.47 11.91
C HIS A 23 -32.85 5.99 11.48
N LEU A 24 -31.77 5.20 11.57
CA LEU A 24 -31.72 3.78 11.17
C LEU A 24 -31.22 2.87 12.30
N PRO A 25 -31.86 2.81 13.47
CA PRO A 25 -31.31 2.09 14.62
C PRO A 25 -31.09 0.57 14.38
N ALA A 26 -31.96 -0.08 13.62
CA ALA A 26 -31.84 -1.52 13.34
C ALA A 26 -30.78 -1.85 12.28
N GLU A 27 -30.60 -0.98 11.29
CA GLU A 27 -29.70 -1.22 10.14
C GLU A 27 -28.37 -0.48 10.28
N ARG A 28 -28.20 0.33 11.33
CA ARG A 28 -27.01 1.16 11.58
C ARG A 28 -25.70 0.39 11.44
N TRP A 29 -25.64 -0.80 12.04
CA TRP A 29 -24.45 -1.64 11.98
C TRP A 29 -24.12 -2.04 10.54
N ARG A 30 -25.13 -2.47 9.79
CA ARG A 30 -24.98 -2.89 8.39
C ARG A 30 -24.51 -1.73 7.51
N GLU A 31 -25.09 -0.56 7.71
CA GLU A 31 -24.71 0.65 7.00
C GLU A 31 -23.27 1.08 7.33
N TRP A 32 -22.85 1.01 8.60
CA TRP A 32 -21.46 1.26 8.98
C TRP A 32 -20.48 0.25 8.37
N MET A 33 -20.82 -1.04 8.34
CA MET A 33 -20.01 -2.06 7.66
C MET A 33 -19.84 -1.70 6.19
N GLY A 34 -20.93 -1.39 5.49
CA GLY A 34 -20.91 -1.02 4.08
C GLY A 34 -20.06 0.22 3.80
N ARG A 35 -20.13 1.24 4.66
CA ARG A 35 -19.29 2.45 4.54
C ARG A 35 -17.81 2.16 4.73
N VAL A 36 -17.47 1.39 5.77
CA VAL A 36 -16.08 1.01 6.05
C VAL A 36 -15.53 0.19 4.90
N GLU A 37 -16.25 -0.83 4.45
CA GLU A 37 -15.84 -1.67 3.33
C GLU A 37 -15.66 -0.85 2.04
N ALA A 38 -16.60 0.04 1.72
CA ALA A 38 -16.53 0.90 0.53
C ALA A 38 -15.32 1.84 0.55
N VAL A 39 -15.00 2.43 1.70
CA VAL A 39 -13.81 3.28 1.85
C VAL A 39 -12.53 2.47 1.62
N ILE A 40 -12.43 1.28 2.21
CA ILE A 40 -11.24 0.42 2.06
C ILE A 40 -11.12 -0.11 0.63
N PHE A 41 -12.25 -0.47 0.01
CA PHE A 41 -12.29 -0.95 -1.38
C PHE A 41 -11.83 0.12 -2.37
N SER A 42 -12.17 1.39 -2.12
CA SER A 42 -11.86 2.50 -3.02
C SER A 42 -10.42 3.01 -2.88
N ALA A 43 -9.68 2.58 -1.86
CA ALA A 43 -8.34 3.07 -1.56
C ALA A 43 -7.25 2.25 -2.26
N ASN A 44 -6.24 2.94 -2.80
CA ASN A 44 -5.04 2.31 -3.38
C ASN A 44 -3.94 2.03 -2.33
N GLU A 45 -4.11 2.52 -1.10
CA GLU A 45 -3.17 2.37 0.01
C GLU A 45 -3.92 1.91 1.28
N PRO A 46 -3.23 1.29 2.26
CA PRO A 46 -3.85 0.90 3.53
C PRO A 46 -4.54 2.08 4.23
N VAL A 47 -5.81 1.92 4.54
CA VAL A 47 -6.63 2.95 5.19
C VAL A 47 -6.46 2.87 6.70
N THR A 48 -6.04 3.97 7.32
CA THR A 48 -5.84 4.02 8.76
C THR A 48 -7.15 4.04 9.53
N ARG A 49 -7.09 3.61 10.80
CA ARG A 49 -8.24 3.69 11.73
C ARG A 49 -8.80 5.09 11.86
N SER A 50 -7.95 6.11 11.88
CA SER A 50 -8.38 7.50 12.00
C SER A 50 -9.19 7.97 10.79
N VAL A 51 -8.93 7.42 9.61
CA VAL A 51 -9.74 7.69 8.40
C VAL A 51 -11.08 6.96 8.49
N LEU A 52 -11.08 5.67 8.84
CA LEU A 52 -12.32 4.87 8.96
C LEU A 52 -13.24 5.39 10.06
N ALA A 53 -12.70 5.92 11.16
CA ALA A 53 -13.49 6.54 12.23
C ALA A 53 -14.31 7.75 11.76
N ARG A 54 -14.00 8.35 10.60
CA ARG A 54 -14.73 9.50 10.06
C ARG A 54 -16.04 9.10 9.35
N VAL A 55 -16.27 7.81 9.11
CA VAL A 55 -17.46 7.31 8.40
C VAL A 55 -18.40 6.47 9.27
N VAL A 56 -18.09 6.35 10.56
CA VAL A 56 -18.88 5.65 11.58
C VAL A 56 -19.19 6.56 12.75
N GLY A 57 -20.23 6.25 13.52
CA GLY A 57 -20.61 7.04 14.69
C GLY A 57 -19.63 6.86 15.86
N LYS A 58 -19.65 7.80 16.81
CA LYS A 58 -18.71 7.83 17.96
C LYS A 58 -18.82 6.61 18.87
N SER A 59 -19.99 5.98 18.90
CA SER A 59 -20.26 4.78 19.69
C SER A 59 -19.82 3.48 19.00
N CYS A 60 -19.39 3.55 17.74
CA CYS A 60 -19.01 2.39 16.95
C CYS A 60 -17.65 1.84 17.39
N ASN A 61 -17.59 0.54 17.66
CA ASN A 61 -16.32 -0.17 17.81
C ASN A 61 -15.84 -0.64 16.44
N LEU A 62 -14.85 0.05 15.89
CA LEU A 62 -14.33 -0.23 14.55
C LEU A 62 -13.74 -1.65 14.43
N GLU A 63 -13.13 -2.21 15.47
CA GLU A 63 -12.56 -3.57 15.38
C GLU A 63 -13.65 -4.62 15.17
N LEU A 64 -14.80 -4.48 15.84
CA LEU A 64 -15.94 -5.37 15.65
C LEU A 64 -16.53 -5.25 14.23
N ILE A 65 -16.63 -4.02 13.68
CA ILE A 65 -17.02 -3.83 12.27
C ILE A 65 -16.06 -4.57 11.33
N ILE A 66 -14.75 -4.43 11.55
CA ILE A 66 -13.73 -5.07 10.74
C ILE A 66 -13.82 -6.60 10.84
N ASP A 67 -14.05 -7.13 12.03
CA ASP A 67 -14.20 -8.58 12.25
C ASP A 67 -15.46 -9.13 11.57
N ASP A 68 -16.58 -8.41 11.62
CA ASP A 68 -17.81 -8.80 10.92
C ASP A 68 -17.64 -8.72 9.40
N ILE A 69 -16.97 -7.69 8.86
CA ILE A 69 -16.64 -7.62 7.43
C ILE A 69 -15.77 -8.81 7.04
N ARG A 70 -14.75 -9.15 7.83
CA ARG A 70 -13.90 -10.33 7.58
C ARG A 70 -14.71 -11.63 7.57
N ALA A 71 -15.67 -11.76 8.48
CA ALA A 71 -16.55 -12.91 8.54
C ALA A 71 -17.41 -13.03 7.28
N GLU A 72 -17.97 -11.91 6.77
CA GLU A 72 -18.72 -11.91 5.51
C GLU A 72 -17.87 -12.17 4.27
N LEU A 73 -16.60 -11.80 4.32
CA LEU A 73 -15.62 -12.09 3.28
C LEU A 73 -15.04 -13.52 3.38
N ALA A 74 -15.48 -14.33 4.34
CA ALA A 74 -15.12 -15.74 4.41
C ALA A 74 -15.57 -16.46 3.13
N GLY A 75 -14.63 -17.14 2.46
CA GLY A 75 -14.89 -17.84 1.20
C GLY A 75 -14.90 -16.96 -0.06
N ARG A 76 -14.79 -15.63 0.06
CA ARG A 76 -14.56 -14.74 -1.09
C ARG A 76 -13.12 -14.84 -1.58
N PRO A 77 -12.82 -14.55 -2.87
CA PRO A 77 -11.46 -14.63 -3.42
C PRO A 77 -10.53 -13.49 -2.95
N TYR A 78 -11.05 -12.58 -2.13
CA TYR A 78 -10.31 -11.50 -1.48
C TYR A 78 -10.64 -11.45 0.01
N GLU A 79 -9.82 -10.74 0.77
CA GLU A 79 -9.88 -10.62 2.21
C GLU A 79 -9.43 -9.25 2.68
N LEU A 80 -9.83 -8.91 3.91
CA LEU A 80 -9.45 -7.66 4.56
C LEU A 80 -8.28 -7.88 5.51
N VAL A 81 -7.11 -7.31 5.18
CA VAL A 81 -5.87 -7.49 5.95
C VAL A 81 -5.43 -6.20 6.62
N ALA A 82 -4.74 -6.33 7.76
CA ALA A 82 -4.07 -5.21 8.42
C ALA A 82 -2.62 -5.10 7.93
N VAL A 83 -2.20 -3.93 7.45
CA VAL A 83 -0.84 -3.65 6.94
C VAL A 83 -0.42 -2.24 7.34
N ALA A 84 0.79 -2.10 7.90
CA ALA A 84 1.37 -0.80 8.29
C ALA A 84 0.44 0.07 9.17
N GLY A 85 -0.37 -0.55 10.03
CA GLY A 85 -1.32 0.16 10.90
C GLY A 85 -2.66 0.57 10.24
N GLY A 86 -2.85 0.26 8.95
CA GLY A 86 -4.11 0.43 8.22
C GLY A 86 -4.72 -0.90 7.75
N PHE A 87 -5.85 -0.80 7.07
CA PHE A 87 -6.58 -1.93 6.50
C PHE A 87 -6.67 -1.80 4.98
N GLN A 88 -6.57 -2.93 4.27
CA GLN A 88 -6.72 -2.98 2.81
C GLN A 88 -7.34 -4.29 2.37
N HIS A 89 -8.04 -4.27 1.24
CA HIS A 89 -8.42 -5.49 0.54
C HIS A 89 -7.21 -6.11 -0.14
N ARG A 90 -7.08 -7.43 -0.06
CA ARG A 90 -6.10 -8.21 -0.83
C ARG A 90 -6.76 -9.44 -1.42
N THR A 91 -6.32 -9.83 -2.60
CA THR A 91 -6.65 -11.14 -3.15
C THR A 91 -6.02 -12.24 -2.29
N ARG A 92 -6.74 -13.36 -2.10
CA ARG A 92 -6.19 -14.49 -1.36
C ARG A 92 -5.06 -15.12 -2.15
N LYS A 93 -4.02 -15.58 -1.44
CA LYS A 93 -2.81 -16.18 -2.04
C LYS A 93 -3.10 -17.32 -3.02
N ALA A 94 -4.16 -18.10 -2.79
CA ALA A 94 -4.56 -19.20 -3.66
C ALA A 94 -4.88 -18.78 -5.11
N PHE A 95 -5.19 -17.51 -5.35
CA PHE A 95 -5.46 -16.96 -6.68
C PHE A 95 -4.23 -16.28 -7.31
N GLY A 96 -3.07 -16.34 -6.66
CA GLY A 96 -1.83 -15.70 -7.13
C GLY A 96 -1.47 -16.10 -8.56
N ASP A 97 -1.40 -17.42 -8.84
CA ASP A 97 -1.02 -17.93 -10.17
C ASP A 97 -1.99 -17.49 -11.27
N VAL A 98 -3.29 -17.43 -10.99
CA VAL A 98 -4.32 -16.99 -11.95
C VAL A 98 -4.17 -15.49 -12.24
N ILE A 99 -3.95 -14.68 -11.20
CA ILE A 99 -3.70 -13.24 -11.35
C ILE A 99 -2.40 -13.02 -12.14
N HIS A 100 -1.36 -13.81 -11.84
CA HIS A 100 -0.10 -13.77 -12.57
C HIS A 100 -0.23 -14.16 -14.04
N ALA A 101 -1.03 -15.18 -14.35
CA ALA A 101 -1.28 -15.57 -15.73
C ALA A 101 -2.04 -14.49 -16.52
N ALA A 102 -2.98 -13.79 -15.88
CA ALA A 102 -3.81 -12.78 -16.53
C ALA A 102 -3.07 -11.46 -16.80
N PHE A 103 -2.24 -11.02 -15.85
CA PHE A 103 -1.62 -9.68 -15.87
C PHE A 103 -0.08 -9.73 -15.99
N GLY A 104 0.52 -10.92 -16.12
CA GLY A 104 1.96 -11.13 -15.97
C GLY A 104 2.38 -11.06 -14.50
N THR A 105 3.65 -10.75 -14.22
CA THR A 105 4.04 -10.27 -12.89
C THR A 105 3.38 -8.90 -12.63
N ALA A 106 2.08 -8.91 -12.30
CA ALA A 106 1.38 -7.73 -11.83
C ALA A 106 2.12 -7.19 -10.60
N PRO A 107 2.28 -5.86 -10.48
CA PRO A 107 3.05 -5.25 -9.44
C PRO A 107 2.30 -5.37 -8.11
N ALA A 108 2.41 -6.52 -7.45
CA ALA A 108 2.52 -6.49 -6.00
C ALA A 108 3.85 -5.79 -5.69
N GLN A 109 3.86 -4.46 -5.77
CA GLN A 109 5.03 -3.62 -5.46
C GLN A 109 6.26 -3.90 -6.35
N GLY A 110 6.06 -3.96 -7.67
CA GLY A 110 6.93 -3.39 -8.71
C GLY A 110 8.41 -3.80 -8.85
N ALA A 111 9.03 -4.47 -7.89
CA ALA A 111 10.42 -4.88 -7.98
C ALA A 111 10.47 -6.41 -8.07
N LYS A 112 11.13 -6.91 -9.12
CA LYS A 112 11.64 -8.27 -9.12
C LYS A 112 12.43 -8.44 -7.82
N GLU A 113 12.15 -9.50 -7.05
CA GLU A 113 12.95 -9.79 -5.86
C GLU A 113 14.43 -9.79 -6.26
N LEU A 114 15.21 -8.94 -5.60
CA LEU A 114 16.64 -8.84 -5.85
C LEU A 114 17.29 -10.14 -5.36
N SER A 115 18.08 -10.77 -6.22
CA SER A 115 19.05 -11.76 -5.78
C SER A 115 19.97 -11.16 -4.73
N GLN A 116 20.56 -12.00 -3.90
CA GLN A 116 21.50 -11.56 -2.87
C GLN A 116 22.64 -10.68 -3.43
N SER A 117 23.12 -10.98 -4.64
CA SER A 117 24.17 -10.20 -5.29
C SER A 117 23.68 -8.82 -5.74
N GLU A 118 22.48 -8.74 -6.33
CA GLU A 118 21.87 -7.46 -6.72
C GLU A 118 21.62 -6.58 -5.48
N ALA A 119 21.12 -7.15 -4.39
CA ALA A 119 20.87 -6.44 -3.15
C ALA A 119 22.16 -5.91 -2.49
N LEU A 120 23.22 -6.72 -2.42
CA LEU A 120 24.50 -6.29 -1.85
C LEU A 120 25.14 -5.15 -2.66
N VAL A 121 25.10 -5.23 -3.98
CA VAL A 121 25.62 -4.16 -4.85
C VAL A 121 24.81 -2.88 -4.67
N LEU A 122 23.47 -2.98 -4.63
CA LEU A 122 22.61 -1.82 -4.38
C LEU A 122 22.91 -1.16 -3.03
N MET A 123 23.11 -1.95 -1.97
CA MET A 123 23.49 -1.44 -0.64
C MET A 123 24.83 -0.70 -0.67
N CYS A 124 25.84 -1.23 -1.36
CA CYS A 124 27.12 -0.54 -1.53
C CYS A 124 26.97 0.77 -2.32
N ILE A 125 26.17 0.79 -3.39
CA ILE A 125 25.89 2.02 -4.14
C ILE A 125 25.21 3.05 -3.23
N ALA A 126 24.14 2.66 -2.51
CA ALA A 126 23.39 3.56 -1.64
C ALA A 126 24.26 4.17 -0.54
N TYR A 127 25.18 3.38 0.02
CA TYR A 127 26.04 3.83 1.12
C TYR A 127 27.24 4.66 0.66
N PHE A 128 27.83 4.34 -0.50
CA PHE A 128 29.08 4.93 -0.96
C PHE A 128 28.93 5.82 -2.20
N GLN A 129 27.71 6.13 -2.65
CA GLN A 129 27.51 7.05 -3.77
C GLN A 129 28.17 8.43 -3.48
N PRO A 130 28.90 9.02 -4.44
CA PRO A 130 29.16 8.52 -5.80
C PRO A 130 30.23 7.41 -5.83
N ILE A 131 29.93 6.28 -6.47
CA ILE A 131 30.85 5.13 -6.63
C ILE A 131 30.76 4.56 -8.05
N THR A 132 31.89 4.16 -8.61
CA THR A 132 31.98 3.57 -9.95
C THR A 132 31.85 2.04 -9.93
N ARG A 133 31.50 1.43 -11.08
CA ARG A 133 31.48 -0.04 -11.23
C ARG A 133 32.85 -0.68 -10.96
N GLY A 134 33.94 0.02 -11.29
CA GLY A 134 35.31 -0.43 -11.03
C GLY A 134 35.58 -0.52 -9.52
N GLU A 135 35.23 0.53 -8.77
CA GLU A 135 35.37 0.56 -7.31
C GLU A 135 34.49 -0.49 -6.63
N LEU A 136 33.26 -0.69 -7.10
CA LEU A 136 32.41 -1.80 -6.64
C LEU A 136 33.09 -3.15 -6.87
N SER A 137 33.67 -3.38 -8.05
CA SER A 137 34.37 -4.64 -8.37
C SER A 137 35.56 -4.88 -7.45
N SER A 138 36.32 -3.82 -7.13
CA SER A 138 37.41 -3.88 -6.15
C SER A 138 36.90 -4.21 -4.74
N PHE A 139 35.77 -3.64 -4.31
CA PHE A 139 35.19 -3.89 -3.00
C PHE A 139 34.72 -5.34 -2.82
N PHE A 140 34.13 -5.93 -3.88
CA PHE A 140 33.64 -7.31 -3.85
C PHE A 140 34.69 -8.36 -4.23
N GLY A 141 35.90 -7.95 -4.64
CA GLY A 141 36.97 -8.85 -5.09
C GLY A 141 36.64 -9.65 -6.35
N LYS A 142 35.60 -9.25 -7.08
CA LYS A 142 35.13 -9.89 -8.32
C LYS A 142 34.46 -8.85 -9.22
N GLU A 143 34.49 -9.10 -10.53
CA GLU A 143 33.85 -8.18 -11.47
C GLU A 143 32.34 -8.09 -11.21
N VAL A 144 31.85 -6.86 -11.02
CA VAL A 144 30.42 -6.56 -11.05
C VAL A 144 29.99 -6.42 -12.51
N SER A 145 29.15 -7.33 -12.98
CA SER A 145 28.73 -7.38 -14.38
C SER A 145 27.91 -6.14 -14.78
N ARG A 146 27.98 -5.76 -16.07
CA ARG A 146 27.16 -4.67 -16.63
C ARG A 146 25.67 -5.01 -16.57
N ASP A 147 25.32 -6.28 -16.74
CA ASP A 147 23.94 -6.75 -16.67
C ASP A 147 23.34 -6.55 -15.29
N LEU A 148 24.10 -6.78 -14.21
CA LEU A 148 23.64 -6.53 -12.85
C LEU A 148 23.33 -5.04 -12.65
N ILE A 149 24.22 -4.14 -13.08
CA ILE A 149 23.98 -2.69 -13.07
C ILE A 149 22.75 -2.34 -13.93
N GLY A 150 22.58 -3.01 -15.08
CA GLY A 150 21.43 -2.88 -15.96
C GLY A 150 20.12 -3.30 -15.31
N VAL A 151 20.11 -4.40 -14.53
CA VAL A 151 18.93 -4.84 -13.77
C VAL A 151 18.55 -3.83 -12.70
N LEU A 152 19.52 -3.34 -11.92
CA LEU A 152 19.26 -2.33 -10.88
C LEU A 152 18.71 -1.02 -11.48
N ARG A 153 19.24 -0.62 -12.65
CA ARG A 153 18.74 0.54 -13.39
C ARG A 153 17.37 0.31 -14.00
N GLY A 154 17.10 -0.87 -14.56
CA GLY A 154 15.82 -1.23 -15.16
C GLY A 154 14.68 -1.35 -14.14
N GLN A 155 15.02 -1.45 -12.85
CA GLN A 155 14.09 -1.37 -11.72
C GLN A 155 14.04 0.03 -11.08
N ASP A 156 14.64 1.04 -11.71
CA ASP A 156 14.69 2.43 -11.24
C ASP A 156 15.33 2.60 -9.84
N LEU A 157 16.18 1.65 -9.41
CA LEU A 157 16.84 1.69 -8.10
C LEU A 157 18.14 2.52 -8.11
N ILE A 158 18.76 2.69 -9.29
CA ILE A 158 19.97 3.49 -9.50
C ILE A 158 19.88 4.26 -10.82
N ALA A 159 20.59 5.38 -10.92
CA ALA A 159 20.72 6.18 -12.14
C ALA A 159 22.19 6.34 -12.55
N SER A 160 22.44 6.65 -13.82
CA SER A 160 23.77 7.13 -14.25
C SER A 160 23.91 8.59 -13.82
N GLY A 161 24.85 8.86 -12.91
CA GLY A 161 25.32 10.21 -12.57
C GLY A 161 26.43 10.67 -13.50
#